data_AF-A0A1D6F2W5-F1
#
_entry.id   AF-A0A1D6F2W5-F1
#
_cell.length_a   1.000
_cell.length_b   1.000
_cell.length_c   1.000
_cell.angle_alpha   90.00
_cell.angle_beta   90.00
_cell.angle_gamma   90.00
#
_symmetry.space_group_name_H-M   'P 1'
#
loop_
_entity.id
_entity.type
_entity.pdbx_description
1 polymer ?
#
loop_
_entity_poly.entity_id
_entity_poly.type
_entity_poly.pdbx_seq_one_letter_code
_entity_poly.pdbx_strand_id
1 'polypeptide(L)'
;MVGNDLMSFVSTWPLSSWKETLALLCKFAQKEEWHILCDTLASRLLNVGDTLAATLCYICAGNIDKAVEIWSRTLKSEDGGKTYVDLLQDLMEKTITLALATGQKRFSASLSKLIENYAELLASQGLLKTAMEYLKLLGSDEHSHELAILRDRIACSTEGHFKHISLYFLFRYSVFHWFEVFHLFFWSNFFLWCDHTLLN
;
A
#
# COMPACT_ATOMS: atom_id res chain seq x y z
N MET A 1 9.03 -3.12 -29.87
CA MET A 1 8.00 -4.18 -29.91
C MET A 1 8.26 -5.23 -28.83
N VAL A 2 8.42 -4.84 -27.55
CA VAL A 2 8.70 -5.78 -26.43
C VAL A 2 7.59 -5.78 -25.37
N GLY A 3 6.81 -4.68 -25.23
CA GLY A 3 5.72 -4.59 -24.24
C GLY A 3 4.55 -5.56 -24.45
N ASN A 4 4.18 -5.84 -25.71
CA ASN A 4 3.12 -6.82 -26.01
C ASN A 4 3.49 -8.25 -25.57
N ASP A 5 4.78 -8.58 -25.55
CA ASP A 5 5.24 -9.92 -25.19
C ASP A 5 5.15 -10.14 -23.67
N LEU A 6 5.51 -9.13 -22.87
CA LEU A 6 5.41 -9.23 -21.41
C LEU A 6 3.96 -9.29 -20.92
N MET A 7 3.06 -8.51 -21.50
CA MET A 7 1.63 -8.57 -21.13
C MET A 7 1.01 -9.94 -21.46
N SER A 8 1.34 -10.51 -22.62
CA SER A 8 0.86 -11.85 -22.99
C SER A 8 1.46 -12.94 -22.08
N PHE A 9 2.73 -12.80 -21.71
CA PHE A 9 3.41 -13.66 -20.73
C PHE A 9 2.70 -13.62 -19.38
N VAL A 10 2.50 -12.43 -18.80
CA VAL A 10 1.80 -12.27 -17.51
C VAL A 10 0.37 -12.80 -17.56
N SER A 11 -0.29 -12.76 -18.71
CA SER A 11 -1.68 -13.23 -18.85
C SER A 11 -1.81 -14.74 -18.96
N THR A 12 -0.78 -15.43 -19.46
CA THR A 12 -0.84 -16.86 -19.79
C THR A 12 0.01 -17.74 -18.87
N TRP A 13 1.07 -17.21 -18.28
CA TRP A 13 1.99 -17.99 -17.46
C TRP A 13 1.29 -18.61 -16.23
N PRO A 14 1.66 -19.83 -15.82
CA PRO A 14 1.05 -20.49 -14.66
C PRO A 14 1.24 -19.68 -13.37
N LEU A 15 0.16 -19.55 -12.61
CA LEU A 15 0.15 -18.81 -11.35
C LEU A 15 0.89 -19.52 -10.22
N SER A 16 1.23 -20.81 -10.36
CA SER A 16 2.10 -21.53 -9.43
C SER A 16 3.52 -20.95 -9.39
N SER A 17 3.93 -20.25 -10.44
CA SER A 17 5.27 -19.65 -10.60
C SER A 17 5.21 -18.12 -10.65
N TRP A 18 4.28 -17.53 -9.90
CA TRP A 18 4.06 -16.08 -9.89
C TRP A 18 5.28 -15.29 -9.38
N LYS A 19 6.10 -15.90 -8.50
CA LYS A 19 7.32 -15.27 -7.97
C LYS A 19 8.37 -15.10 -9.06
N GLU A 20 8.54 -16.12 -9.88
CA GLU A 20 9.41 -16.12 -11.06
C GLU A 20 8.89 -15.12 -12.11
N THR A 21 7.57 -15.09 -12.33
CA THR A 21 6.95 -14.07 -13.18
C THR A 21 7.28 -12.66 -12.68
N LEU A 22 7.08 -12.39 -11.38
CA LEU A 22 7.37 -11.08 -10.80
C LEU A 22 8.86 -10.71 -10.88
N ALA A 23 9.77 -11.66 -10.64
CA ALA A 23 11.20 -11.44 -10.79
C ALA A 23 11.58 -11.10 -12.25
N LEU A 24 10.94 -11.75 -13.22
CA LEU A 24 11.13 -11.45 -14.64
C LEU A 24 10.63 -10.03 -14.97
N LEU A 25 9.47 -9.64 -14.43
CA LEU A 25 8.98 -8.26 -14.55
C LEU A 25 9.98 -7.26 -13.96
N CYS A 26 10.59 -7.52 -12.80
CA CYS A 26 11.55 -6.61 -12.17
C CYS A 26 12.76 -6.33 -13.07
N LYS A 27 13.13 -7.30 -13.90
CA LYS A 27 14.30 -7.24 -14.77
C LYS A 27 14.00 -6.62 -16.14
N PHE A 28 12.84 -6.94 -16.72
CA PHE A 28 12.57 -6.63 -18.12
C PHE A 28 11.45 -5.61 -18.35
N ALA A 29 10.59 -5.35 -17.36
CA ALA A 29 9.52 -4.38 -17.52
C ALA A 29 10.08 -2.95 -17.54
N GLN A 30 9.56 -2.14 -18.47
CA GLN A 30 9.81 -0.70 -18.45
C GLN A 30 9.02 -0.04 -17.33
N LYS A 31 9.46 1.13 -16.87
CA LYS A 31 8.83 1.84 -15.74
C LYS A 31 7.36 2.13 -16.00
N GLU A 32 7.01 2.45 -17.24
CA GLU A 32 5.67 2.82 -17.69
C GLU A 32 4.72 1.61 -17.70
N GLU A 33 5.24 0.41 -17.98
CA GLU A 33 4.46 -0.84 -18.09
C GLU A 33 4.47 -1.66 -16.79
N TRP A 34 5.48 -1.48 -15.94
CA TRP A 34 5.67 -2.18 -14.67
C TRP A 34 4.40 -2.21 -13.82
N HIS A 35 3.77 -1.04 -13.64
CA HIS A 35 2.57 -0.90 -12.83
C HIS A 35 1.41 -1.74 -13.38
N ILE A 36 1.22 -1.72 -14.70
CA ILE A 36 0.13 -2.44 -15.39
C ILE A 36 0.39 -3.95 -15.35
N LEU A 37 1.64 -4.38 -15.54
CA LEU A 37 2.05 -5.78 -15.51
C LEU A 37 1.86 -6.39 -14.11
N CYS A 38 2.30 -5.68 -13.07
CA CYS A 38 2.10 -6.11 -11.68
C CYS A 38 0.62 -6.15 -11.29
N ASP A 39 -0.17 -5.16 -11.71
CA ASP A 39 -1.61 -5.12 -11.47
C ASP A 39 -2.33 -6.31 -12.14
N THR A 40 -1.94 -6.63 -13.38
CA THR A 40 -2.49 -7.76 -14.13
C THR A 40 -2.17 -9.09 -13.43
N LEU A 41 -0.92 -9.29 -13.00
CA LEU A 41 -0.53 -10.47 -12.23
C LEU A 41 -1.32 -10.58 -10.91
N ALA A 42 -1.45 -9.46 -10.19
CA ALA A 42 -2.20 -9.38 -8.95
C ALA A 42 -3.67 -9.78 -9.12
N SER A 43 -4.33 -9.26 -10.16
CA SER A 43 -5.72 -9.59 -10.50
C SER A 43 -5.90 -11.09 -10.77
N ARG A 44 -4.99 -11.71 -11.53
CA ARG A 44 -5.02 -13.15 -11.80
C ARG A 44 -4.87 -13.98 -10.51
N LEU A 45 -3.94 -13.59 -9.63
CA LEU A 45 -3.73 -14.25 -8.34
C LEU A 45 -4.95 -14.11 -7.42
N LEU A 46 -5.57 -12.93 -7.41
CA LEU A 46 -6.77 -12.68 -6.62
C LEU A 46 -7.95 -13.55 -7.09
N ASN A 47 -8.10 -13.73 -8.41
CA ASN A 47 -9.17 -14.55 -9.00
C ASN A 47 -9.07 -16.04 -8.63
N VAL A 48 -7.87 -16.56 -8.38
CA VAL A 48 -7.67 -17.93 -7.88
C VAL A 48 -7.68 -18.02 -6.35
N GLY A 49 -7.91 -16.90 -5.66
CA GLY A 49 -8.03 -16.83 -4.21
C GLY A 49 -6.71 -16.69 -3.44
N ASP A 50 -5.57 -16.51 -4.12
CA ASP A 50 -4.28 -16.27 -3.45
C ASP A 50 -4.16 -14.80 -3.05
N THR A 51 -4.80 -14.44 -1.94
CA THR A 51 -4.90 -13.07 -1.44
C THR A 51 -3.55 -12.50 -1.00
N LEU A 52 -2.66 -13.33 -0.47
CA LEU A 52 -1.32 -12.90 -0.02
C LEU A 52 -0.44 -12.55 -1.22
N ALA A 53 -0.38 -13.43 -2.23
CA ALA A 53 0.39 -13.16 -3.44
C ALA A 53 -0.20 -11.97 -4.22
N ALA A 54 -1.53 -11.89 -4.33
CA ALA A 54 -2.20 -10.75 -4.96
C ALA A 54 -1.89 -9.42 -4.26
N THR A 55 -1.93 -9.40 -2.93
CA THR A 55 -1.59 -8.20 -2.14
C THR A 55 -0.18 -7.73 -2.44
N LEU A 56 0.79 -8.65 -2.49
CA LEU A 56 2.17 -8.29 -2.81
C LEU A 56 2.29 -7.67 -4.21
N CYS A 57 1.67 -8.28 -5.21
CA CYS A 57 1.69 -7.76 -6.58
C CYS A 57 0.98 -6.40 -6.71
N TYR A 58 -0.11 -6.15 -5.96
CA TYR A 58 -0.75 -4.82 -5.92
C TYR A 58 0.13 -3.77 -5.24
N ILE A 59 0.89 -4.13 -4.21
CA ILE A 59 1.90 -3.25 -3.61
C ILE A 59 2.97 -2.88 -4.64
N CYS A 60 3.49 -3.86 -5.38
CA CYS A 60 4.45 -3.63 -6.47
C CYS A 60 3.88 -2.75 -7.58
N ALA A 61 2.61 -2.93 -7.91
CA ALA A 61 1.89 -2.09 -8.87
C ALA A 61 1.65 -0.66 -8.36
N GLY A 62 1.68 -0.44 -7.04
CA GLY A 62 1.27 0.81 -6.41
C GLY A 62 -0.24 1.01 -6.39
N ASN A 63 -1.03 -0.07 -6.52
CA ASN A 63 -2.49 -0.01 -6.48
C ASN A 63 -2.98 -0.09 -5.03
N ILE A 64 -3.08 1.08 -4.39
CA ILE A 64 -3.44 1.21 -2.96
C ILE A 64 -4.88 0.77 -2.73
N ASP A 65 -5.81 1.18 -3.59
CA ASP A 65 -7.23 0.85 -3.44
C ASP A 65 -7.46 -0.66 -3.40
N LYS A 66 -6.80 -1.41 -4.29
CA LYS A 66 -6.88 -2.88 -4.30
C LYS A 66 -6.21 -3.54 -3.11
N ALA A 67 -5.06 -3.03 -2.67
CA ALA A 67 -4.41 -3.53 -1.46
C ALA A 67 -5.29 -3.33 -0.21
N VAL A 68 -5.90 -2.16 -0.07
CA VAL A 68 -6.81 -1.83 1.03
C VAL A 68 -8.09 -2.67 0.96
N GLU A 69 -8.64 -2.90 -0.23
CA GLU A 69 -9.79 -3.78 -0.44
C GLU A 69 -9.52 -5.20 0.09
N ILE A 70 -8.33 -5.75 -0.19
CA ILE A 70 -7.93 -7.08 0.31
C ILE A 70 -7.73 -7.06 1.82
N TRP A 71 -6.95 -6.12 2.36
CA TRP A 71 -6.73 -6.01 3.80
C TRP A 71 -8.03 -5.87 4.59
N SER A 72 -8.97 -5.06 4.10
CA SER A 72 -10.29 -4.87 4.72
C SER A 72 -11.10 -6.16 4.81
N ARG A 73 -10.90 -7.10 3.88
CA ARG A 73 -11.53 -8.44 3.93
C ARG A 73 -10.85 -9.34 4.95
N THR A 74 -9.52 -9.33 5.00
CA THR A 74 -8.73 -10.17 5.93
C THR A 74 -8.88 -9.74 7.38
N LEU A 75 -9.10 -8.45 7.65
CA LEU A 75 -9.38 -7.95 9.02
C LEU A 75 -10.64 -8.57 9.64
N LYS A 76 -11.58 -9.06 8.84
CA LYS A 76 -12.79 -9.73 9.34
C LYS A 76 -12.54 -11.19 9.74
N SER A 77 -11.48 -11.82 9.23
CA SER A 77 -11.18 -13.24 9.47
C SER A 77 -10.21 -13.47 10.63
N GLU A 78 -9.41 -12.47 11.03
CA GLU A 78 -8.50 -12.57 12.17
C GLU A 78 -9.21 -12.15 13.47
N ASP A 79 -10.14 -12.98 13.93
CA ASP A 79 -10.83 -12.80 15.22
C ASP A 79 -9.88 -13.13 16.38
N GLY A 80 -9.04 -12.15 16.72
CA GLY A 80 -8.01 -12.23 17.76
C GLY A 80 -8.22 -11.22 18.89
N GLY A 81 -9.48 -10.92 19.26
CA GLY A 81 -9.81 -10.04 20.39
C GLY A 81 -9.45 -8.55 20.20
N LYS A 82 -9.04 -8.14 19.00
CA LYS A 82 -8.79 -6.73 18.64
C LYS A 82 -10.10 -5.95 18.53
N THR A 83 -10.11 -4.71 19.03
CA THR A 83 -11.28 -3.84 18.87
C THR A 83 -11.37 -3.32 17.42
N TYR A 84 -12.55 -2.85 17.03
CA TYR A 84 -12.74 -2.20 15.72
C TYR A 84 -11.73 -1.06 15.48
N VAL A 85 -11.41 -0.30 16.54
CA VAL A 85 -10.47 0.83 16.47
C VAL A 85 -9.05 0.33 16.21
N ASP A 86 -8.63 -0.76 16.84
CA ASP A 86 -7.29 -1.36 16.61
C ASP A 86 -7.15 -1.88 15.17
N LEU A 87 -8.19 -2.54 14.64
CA LEU A 87 -8.21 -3.04 13.27
C LEU A 87 -8.17 -1.89 12.25
N LEU A 88 -8.92 -0.82 12.52
CA LEU A 88 -8.92 0.38 11.69
C LEU A 88 -7.55 1.05 11.72
N GLN A 89 -6.92 1.17 12.89
CA GLN A 89 -5.57 1.72 13.01
C GLN A 89 -4.57 0.90 12.19
N ASP A 90 -4.57 -0.43 12.32
CA ASP A 90 -3.68 -1.31 11.54
C ASP A 90 -3.89 -1.14 10.03
N LEU A 91 -5.14 -0.99 9.57
CA LEU A 91 -5.46 -0.75 8.16
C LEU A 91 -4.90 0.59 7.67
N MET A 92 -5.12 1.64 8.47
CA MET A 92 -4.73 3.00 8.13
C MET A 92 -3.21 3.16 8.10
N GLU A 93 -2.51 2.50 9.03
CA GLU A 93 -1.04 2.44 9.07
C GLU A 93 -0.46 1.81 7.80
N LYS A 94 -1.00 0.67 7.37
CA LYS A 94 -0.60 0.00 6.12
C LYS A 94 -0.87 0.88 4.90
N THR A 95 -2.05 1.52 4.88
CA THR A 95 -2.49 2.40 3.78
C THR A 95 -1.54 3.58 3.60
N ILE A 96 -1.24 4.32 4.67
CA ILE A 96 -0.30 5.46 4.61
C ILE A 96 1.09 5.00 4.22
N THR A 97 1.58 3.92 4.82
CA THR A 97 2.93 3.42 4.53
C THR A 97 3.07 3.09 3.05
N LEU A 98 2.06 2.45 2.46
CA LEU A 98 2.04 2.16 1.03
C LEU A 98 1.94 3.44 0.18
N ALA A 99 1.09 4.40 0.55
CA ALA A 99 0.94 5.68 -0.14
C ALA A 99 2.25 6.47 -0.18
N LEU A 100 2.96 6.53 0.94
CA LEU A 100 4.26 7.19 1.04
C LEU A 100 5.34 6.46 0.23
N ALA A 101 5.39 5.13 0.31
CA ALA A 101 6.38 4.33 -0.41
C ALA A 101 6.21 4.40 -1.94
N THR A 102 4.97 4.44 -2.42
CA THR A 102 4.65 4.49 -3.85
C THR A 102 4.61 5.92 -4.40
N GLY A 103 4.57 6.93 -3.53
CA GLY A 103 4.37 8.33 -3.90
C GLY A 103 2.98 8.62 -4.49
N GLN A 104 2.05 7.64 -4.45
CA GLN A 104 0.69 7.80 -4.95
C GLN A 104 -0.14 8.60 -3.96
N LYS A 105 -0.71 9.70 -4.44
CA LYS A 105 -1.58 10.61 -3.68
C LYS A 105 -3.01 10.62 -4.19
N ARG A 106 -3.31 9.76 -5.17
CA ARG A 106 -4.66 9.58 -5.70
C ARG A 106 -5.25 8.33 -5.08
N PHE A 107 -6.39 8.51 -4.43
CA PHE A 107 -7.15 7.45 -3.80
C PHE A 107 -8.54 7.43 -4.43
N SER A 108 -9.21 6.27 -4.43
CA SER A 108 -10.63 6.24 -4.78
C SER A 108 -11.47 7.10 -3.82
N ALA A 109 -12.68 7.46 -4.22
CA ALA A 109 -13.64 8.16 -3.35
C ALA A 109 -13.91 7.37 -2.05
N SER A 110 -13.97 6.03 -2.14
CA SER A 110 -14.20 5.17 -0.98
C SER A 110 -13.06 5.19 0.02
N LEU A 111 -11.81 5.09 -0.46
CA LEU A 111 -10.63 5.16 0.37
C LEU A 111 -10.42 6.56 0.94
N SER A 112 -10.71 7.58 0.14
CA SER A 112 -10.70 8.97 0.60
C SER A 112 -11.65 9.13 1.78
N LYS A 113 -12.92 8.70 1.65
CA LYS A 113 -13.91 8.77 2.73
C LYS A 113 -13.48 8.00 3.99
N LEU A 114 -12.82 6.85 3.83
CA LEU A 114 -12.27 6.09 4.96
C LEU A 114 -11.18 6.89 5.70
N ILE A 115 -10.27 7.53 4.96
CA ILE A 115 -9.24 8.42 5.53
C ILE A 115 -9.89 9.61 6.25
N GLU A 116 -10.94 10.22 5.70
CA GLU A 116 -11.69 11.31 6.35
C GLU A 116 -12.25 10.87 7.71
N ASN A 117 -12.98 9.76 7.73
CA ASN A 117 -13.62 9.24 8.94
C ASN A 117 -12.57 8.90 10.01
N TYR A 118 -11.42 8.36 9.60
CA TYR A 118 -10.32 8.09 10.53
C TYR A 118 -9.68 9.37 11.08
N ALA A 119 -9.49 10.39 10.23
CA ALA A 119 -8.99 11.69 10.68
C ALA A 119 -9.96 12.37 11.66
N GLU A 120 -11.27 12.26 11.45
CA GLU A 120 -12.28 12.75 12.39
C GLU A 120 -12.22 11.99 13.73
N LEU A 121 -12.05 10.66 13.69
CA LEU A 121 -11.87 9.84 14.88
C LEU A 121 -10.61 10.27 15.65
N LEU A 122 -9.47 10.48 14.98
CA LEU A 122 -8.25 11.01 15.60
C LEU A 122 -8.47 12.39 16.21
N ALA A 123 -9.20 13.28 15.51
CA ALA A 123 -9.51 14.61 16.01
C ALA A 123 -10.38 14.55 17.29
N SER A 124 -11.36 13.63 17.34
CA SER A 124 -12.20 13.42 18.52
C SER A 124 -11.42 12.92 19.75
N GLN A 125 -10.29 12.24 19.51
CA GLN A 125 -9.36 11.79 20.56
C GLN A 125 -8.33 12.87 20.96
N GLY A 126 -8.41 14.07 20.37
CA GLY A 126 -7.45 15.15 20.60
C GLY A 126 -6.13 15.01 19.84
N LEU A 127 -5.99 14.00 18.96
CA LEU A 127 -4.82 13.78 18.10
C LEU A 127 -4.90 14.64 16.83
N LEU A 128 -5.13 15.94 17.03
CA LEU A 128 -5.39 16.92 15.98
C LEU A 128 -4.25 17.01 14.95
N LYS A 129 -3.00 16.90 15.41
CA LYS A 129 -1.82 16.95 14.54
C LYS A 129 -1.78 15.76 13.57
N THR A 130 -1.97 14.55 14.09
CA THR A 130 -2.00 13.33 13.29
C THR A 130 -3.18 13.35 12.33
N ALA A 131 -4.37 13.76 12.79
CA ALA A 131 -5.54 13.93 11.92
C ALA A 131 -5.25 14.82 10.70
N MET A 132 -4.56 15.96 10.92
CA MET A 132 -4.17 16.87 9.83
C MET A 132 -3.20 16.22 8.84
N GLU A 133 -2.30 15.34 9.28
CA GLU A 133 -1.39 14.61 8.38
C GLU A 133 -2.16 13.66 7.45
N TYR A 134 -3.14 12.92 7.97
CA TYR A 134 -4.03 12.09 7.15
C TYR A 134 -4.80 12.94 6.12
N LEU A 135 -5.31 14.09 6.53
CA LEU A 135 -6.04 14.99 5.62
C LEU A 135 -5.15 15.62 4.54
N LYS A 136 -3.85 15.81 4.79
CA LYS A 136 -2.91 16.31 3.78
C LYS A 136 -2.62 15.29 2.68
N LEU A 137 -2.72 13.99 2.98
CA LEU A 137 -2.52 12.94 1.98
C LEU A 137 -3.59 12.97 0.89
N LEU A 138 -4.81 13.38 1.22
CA LEU A 138 -5.93 13.48 0.29
C LEU A 138 -5.74 14.57 -0.77
N GLY A 139 -4.81 15.52 -0.59
CA GLY A 139 -4.62 16.65 -1.52
C GLY A 139 -5.72 17.72 -1.42
N SER A 140 -5.55 18.82 -2.16
CA SER A 140 -6.42 20.00 -2.10
C SER A 140 -7.60 19.98 -3.08
N ASP A 141 -7.55 19.16 -4.13
CA ASP A 141 -8.24 19.53 -5.38
C ASP A 141 -9.62 18.89 -5.59
N GLU A 142 -10.07 17.97 -4.73
CA GLU A 142 -11.30 17.21 -5.04
C GLU A 142 -12.03 16.67 -3.80
N HIS A 143 -12.28 17.56 -2.82
CA HIS A 143 -12.81 17.13 -1.53
C HIS A 143 -14.05 17.90 -1.08
N SER A 144 -14.94 17.20 -0.36
CA SER A 144 -16.26 17.68 0.06
C SER A 144 -16.19 18.94 0.94
N HIS A 145 -17.28 19.70 1.00
CA HIS A 145 -17.41 20.84 1.91
C HIS A 145 -17.17 20.44 3.38
N GLU A 146 -17.55 19.23 3.76
CA GLU A 146 -17.32 18.65 5.09
C GLU A 146 -15.83 18.52 5.41
N LEU A 147 -15.02 18.10 4.43
CA LEU A 147 -13.58 18.01 4.60
C LEU A 147 -12.92 19.38 4.78
N ALA A 148 -13.40 20.40 4.06
CA ALA A 148 -12.90 21.76 4.22
C ALA A 148 -13.18 22.28 5.64
N ILE A 149 -14.40 22.04 6.16
CA ILE A 149 -14.77 22.37 7.53
C ILE A 149 -13.89 21.63 8.54
N LEU A 150 -13.66 20.32 8.35
CA LEU A 150 -12.82 19.52 9.25
C LEU A 150 -11.37 20.04 9.26
N ARG A 151 -10.81 20.35 8.09
CA ARG A 151 -9.46 20.94 7.98
C ARG A 151 -9.38 22.29 8.69
N ASP A 152 -10.35 23.18 8.47
CA ASP A 152 -10.38 24.50 9.11
C ASP A 152 -10.46 24.38 10.64
N ARG A 153 -11.38 23.55 11.15
CA ARG A 153 -11.53 23.28 12.58
C ARG A 153 -10.24 22.77 13.24
N ILE A 154 -9.56 21.81 12.60
CA ILE A 154 -8.30 21.27 13.11
C ILE A 154 -7.18 22.31 13.01
N ALA A 155 -7.13 23.11 11.93
CA ALA A 155 -6.14 24.16 11.75
C ALA A 155 -6.24 25.24 12.82
N CYS A 156 -7.44 25.76 13.09
CA CYS A 156 -7.68 26.74 14.17
C CYS A 156 -7.31 26.18 15.56
N SER A 157 -7.41 24.87 15.75
CA SER A 157 -7.09 24.22 17.02
C SER A 157 -5.60 23.85 17.18
N THR A 158 -4.76 24.06 16.15
CA THR A 158 -3.35 23.59 16.12
C THR A 158 -2.31 24.70 15.94
N GLU A 159 -2.60 25.94 16.35
CA GLU A 159 -1.62 27.04 16.38
C GLU A 159 -0.43 26.73 17.31
N GLY A 160 0.64 26.12 16.77
CA GLY A 160 1.86 25.85 17.52
C GLY A 160 2.85 24.88 16.84
N HIS A 161 3.89 25.47 16.25
CA HIS A 161 5.21 24.91 15.88
C HIS A 161 5.30 23.46 15.37
N PHE A 162 5.64 23.38 14.08
CA PHE A 162 6.05 22.20 13.33
C PHE A 162 7.36 21.62 13.88
N LYS A 163 7.36 20.32 14.21
CA LYS A 163 8.42 19.37 13.82
C LYS A 163 8.05 17.95 14.21
N HIS A 164 8.42 17.06 13.31
CA HIS A 164 8.51 15.60 13.43
C HIS A 164 7.20 14.83 13.45
N ILE A 165 6.96 14.16 12.32
CA ILE A 165 6.26 12.88 12.23
C ILE A 165 6.68 12.07 13.45
N SER A 166 5.70 11.59 14.22
CA SER A 166 5.95 10.61 15.25
C SER A 166 6.51 9.38 14.52
N LEU A 167 7.85 9.24 14.57
CA LEU A 167 8.62 8.15 13.99
C LEU A 167 8.02 6.78 14.32
N TYR A 168 7.20 6.68 15.37
CA TYR A 168 6.40 5.52 15.73
C TYR A 168 5.57 4.93 14.59
N PHE A 169 4.94 5.73 13.73
CA PHE A 169 4.11 5.21 12.61
C PHE A 169 4.96 4.57 11.51
N LEU A 170 6.14 5.12 11.21
CA LEU A 170 7.08 4.56 10.23
C LEU A 170 7.91 3.41 10.84
N PHE A 171 8.35 3.52 12.10
CA PHE A 171 9.24 2.53 12.72
C PHE A 171 8.53 1.23 13.12
N ARG A 172 7.24 1.27 13.49
CA ARG A 172 6.54 0.05 13.94
C ARG A 172 6.33 -0.96 12.79
N TYR A 173 6.14 -0.48 11.56
CA TYR A 173 5.82 -1.35 10.41
C TYR A 173 6.84 -1.35 9.26
N SER A 174 7.65 -0.30 9.03
CA SER A 174 8.67 -0.31 7.96
C SER A 174 9.83 -1.29 8.21
N VAL A 175 10.12 -1.65 9.46
CA VAL A 175 11.28 -2.51 9.77
C VAL A 175 10.92 -3.97 10.01
N PHE A 176 9.66 -4.32 10.28
CA PHE A 176 9.29 -5.74 10.50
C PHE A 176 8.53 -6.35 9.32
N HIS A 177 7.53 -5.66 8.76
CA HIS A 177 6.74 -6.23 7.67
C HIS A 177 7.34 -5.96 6.29
N TRP A 178 7.95 -4.78 6.09
CA TRP A 178 8.76 -4.54 4.89
C TRP A 178 10.07 -5.34 4.93
N PHE A 179 10.65 -5.62 6.10
CA PHE A 179 11.82 -6.49 6.17
C PHE A 179 11.44 -7.94 5.85
N GLU A 180 10.36 -8.54 6.35
CA GLU A 180 10.02 -9.89 5.86
C GLU A 180 9.62 -9.92 4.38
N VAL A 181 8.82 -8.96 3.91
CA VAL A 181 8.36 -8.93 2.52
C VAL A 181 9.49 -8.60 1.54
N PHE A 182 10.37 -7.65 1.83
CA PHE A 182 11.54 -7.35 0.97
C PHE A 182 12.71 -8.29 1.24
N HIS A 183 13.02 -8.73 2.45
CA HIS A 183 14.16 -9.62 2.71
C HIS A 183 13.91 -11.04 2.19
N LEU A 184 12.69 -11.57 2.24
CA LEU A 184 12.38 -12.86 1.61
C LEU A 184 12.31 -12.77 0.09
N PHE A 185 11.88 -11.64 -0.48
CA PHE A 185 11.79 -11.50 -1.95
C PHE A 185 13.10 -11.03 -2.60
N PHE A 186 13.78 -10.06 -2.01
CA PHE A 186 15.06 -9.53 -2.49
C PHE A 186 16.26 -10.36 -2.02
N TRP A 187 16.38 -10.76 -0.75
CA TRP A 187 17.61 -11.47 -0.33
C TRP A 187 17.63 -12.92 -0.83
N SER A 188 16.52 -13.66 -0.80
CA SER A 188 16.51 -15.06 -1.28
C SER A 188 16.64 -15.21 -2.80
N ASN A 189 16.13 -14.26 -3.61
CA ASN A 189 16.27 -14.36 -5.08
C ASN A 189 17.46 -13.58 -5.65
N PHE A 190 17.89 -12.46 -5.03
CA PHE A 190 19.02 -11.70 -5.54
C PHE A 190 20.36 -12.37 -5.21
N PHE A 191 20.48 -13.05 -4.06
CA PHE A 191 21.72 -13.74 -3.69
C PHE A 191 21.89 -15.09 -4.43
N LEU A 192 20.82 -15.88 -4.59
CA LEU A 192 20.88 -17.12 -5.38
C LEU A 192 21.10 -16.86 -6.89
N TRP A 193 20.68 -15.70 -7.41
CA TRP A 193 20.88 -15.36 -8.82
C TRP A 193 22.27 -14.76 -9.11
N CYS A 194 22.86 -14.03 -8.15
CA CYS A 194 24.25 -13.54 -8.27
C CYS A 194 25.29 -14.67 -8.19
N ASP A 195 25.07 -15.72 -7.39
CA ASP A 195 25.98 -16.86 -7.34
C ASP A 195 25.98 -17.68 -8.65
N HIS A 196 24.85 -17.76 -9.35
CA HIS A 196 24.74 -18.55 -10.59
C HIS A 196 25.21 -17.84 -11.86
N THR A 197 25.43 -16.52 -11.82
CA THR A 197 25.91 -15.73 -12.98
C THR A 197 27.37 -15.27 -12.87
N LEU A 198 28.05 -15.51 -11.74
CA LEU A 198 29.49 -15.31 -11.57
C LEU A 198 30.33 -16.60 -11.70
N LEU A 199 29.69 -17.73 -12.03
CA LEU A 199 30.31 -19.05 -12.16
C LEU A 199 30.18 -19.70 -13.56
N ASN A 200 29.80 -18.94 -14.59
CA ASN A 200 29.91 -19.37 -16.00
C ASN A 200 30.33 -18.21 -16.90
#